data_AF-W2TNC0-F1
#
_entry.id   AF-W2TNC0-F1
#
_cell.length_a   1.000
_cell.length_b   1.000
_cell.length_c   1.000
_cell.angle_alpha   90.00
_cell.angle_beta   90.00
_cell.angle_gamma   90.00
#
_symmetry.space_group_name_H-M   'P 1'
#
loop_
_entity.id
_entity.type
_entity.pdbx_description
1 polymer ?
#
loop_
_entity_poly.entity_id
_entity_poly.type
_entity_poly.pdbx_seq_one_letter_code
_entity_poly.pdbx_strand_id
1 'polypeptide(L)'
;MSYSRKACGDTREKSSECRVIEGTLIIGDPRNEDLRKLEEVYGRIVASKTNLTELPEMPRLRKVEWKGKSKHPAIFIKHNYNLKSIQSLSRIKNIVVEEGSKAVEIENNPLLCIEPEIIESQFVKKYAKGIKMCDL
;
A
#
# COMPACT_ATOMS: atom_id res chain seq x y z
N MET A 1 12.01 -22.63 -16.81
CA MET A 1 11.03 -21.67 -17.36
C MET A 1 11.06 -20.40 -16.51
N SER A 2 11.65 -19.32 -17.02
CA SER A 2 11.67 -18.02 -16.35
C SER A 2 10.40 -17.27 -16.73
N TYR A 3 9.42 -17.17 -15.83
CA TYR A 3 8.28 -16.28 -16.02
C TYR A 3 8.78 -14.85 -15.84
N SER A 4 9.00 -14.13 -16.95
CA SER A 4 9.26 -12.70 -16.91
C SER A 4 8.11 -12.00 -16.18
N ARG A 5 8.41 -11.36 -15.04
CA ARG A 5 7.42 -10.57 -14.30
C ARG A 5 7.13 -9.33 -15.12
N LYS A 6 5.86 -9.07 -15.47
CA LYS A 6 5.49 -7.84 -16.19
C LYS A 6 5.69 -6.64 -15.28
N ALA A 7 6.74 -5.86 -15.55
CA ALA A 7 7.04 -4.60 -14.88
C ALA A 7 6.40 -3.43 -15.64
N CYS A 8 5.92 -2.44 -14.89
CA CYS A 8 5.24 -1.26 -15.42
C CYS A 8 5.79 0.00 -14.75
N GLY A 9 6.29 0.94 -15.55
CA GLY A 9 6.83 2.20 -15.05
C GLY A 9 5.77 3.27 -14.73
N ASP A 10 6.23 4.50 -14.49
CA ASP A 10 5.38 5.65 -14.18
C ASP A 10 4.49 6.14 -15.34
N THR A 11 4.86 5.80 -16.58
CA THR A 11 4.10 6.13 -17.80
C THR A 11 3.06 5.07 -18.18
N ARG A 12 2.83 4.07 -17.32
CA ARG A 12 1.84 3.01 -17.58
C ARG A 12 0.44 3.59 -17.80
N GLU A 13 -0.29 3.01 -18.75
CA GLU A 13 -1.69 3.34 -19.00
C GLU A 13 -2.64 2.54 -18.10
N LYS A 14 -2.30 1.27 -17.78
CA LYS A 14 -3.08 0.36 -16.95
C LYS A 14 -2.19 -0.56 -16.11
N SER A 15 -2.64 -0.89 -14.91
CA SER A 15 -1.92 -1.77 -13.97
C SER A 15 -2.40 -3.23 -13.95
N SER A 16 -3.50 -3.57 -14.62
CA SER A 16 -4.19 -4.87 -14.47
C SER A 16 -3.31 -6.10 -14.71
N GLU A 17 -2.28 -5.97 -15.55
CA GLU A 17 -1.34 -7.04 -15.86
C GLU A 17 0.03 -6.90 -15.16
N CYS A 18 0.23 -5.82 -14.41
CA CYS A 18 1.50 -5.51 -13.78
C CYS A 18 1.70 -6.39 -12.54
N ARG A 19 2.83 -7.08 -12.51
CA ARG A 19 3.32 -7.77 -11.30
C ARG A 19 4.28 -6.91 -10.51
N VAL A 20 4.97 -6.01 -11.19
CA VAL A 20 5.89 -5.04 -10.60
C VAL A 20 5.50 -3.65 -11.07
N ILE A 21 5.42 -2.71 -10.15
CA ILE A 21 5.31 -1.28 -10.47
C ILE A 21 6.61 -0.60 -10.08
N GLU A 22 7.21 0.11 -11.04
CA GLU A 22 8.36 0.98 -10.83
C GLU A 22 7.87 2.43 -10.80
N GLY A 23 8.07 3.09 -9.67
CA GLY A 23 7.58 4.44 -9.41
C GLY A 23 6.34 4.49 -8.50
N THR A 24 5.56 5.56 -8.60
CA THR A 24 4.51 5.84 -7.59
C THR A 24 3.19 5.17 -7.96
N LEU A 25 2.65 4.38 -7.02
CA LEU A 25 1.31 3.83 -7.05
C LEU A 25 0.36 4.79 -6.30
N ILE A 26 -0.40 5.59 -7.05
CA ILE A 26 -1.44 6.46 -6.51
C ILE A 26 -2.74 5.67 -6.47
N ILE A 27 -3.24 5.41 -5.27
CA ILE A 27 -4.51 4.70 -5.06
C ILE A 27 -5.67 5.62 -5.45
N GLY A 28 -6.60 5.11 -6.27
CA GLY A 28 -7.72 5.87 -6.84
C GLY A 28 -7.41 6.53 -8.18
N ASP A 29 -6.18 6.43 -8.68
CA ASP A 29 -5.85 6.81 -10.06
C ASP A 29 -6.38 5.75 -11.05
N PRO A 30 -7.09 6.13 -12.13
CA PRO A 30 -7.63 5.18 -13.12
C PRO A 30 -6.58 4.29 -13.81
N ARG A 31 -5.31 4.72 -13.83
CA ARG A 31 -4.20 3.90 -14.36
C ARG A 31 -3.89 2.71 -13.44
N ASN A 32 -4.30 2.78 -12.18
CA ASN A 32 -3.98 1.84 -11.11
C ASN A 32 -5.17 0.94 -10.73
N GLU A 33 -5.95 0.53 -11.72
CA GLU A 33 -7.07 -0.41 -11.57
C GLU A 33 -6.62 -1.89 -11.60
N ASP A 34 -7.40 -2.75 -10.94
CA ASP A 34 -7.17 -4.20 -10.83
C ASP A 34 -5.73 -4.59 -10.41
N LEU A 35 -5.40 -4.34 -9.14
CA LEU A 35 -4.07 -4.60 -8.61
C LEU A 35 -3.88 -6.05 -8.10
N ARG A 36 -4.76 -6.98 -8.48
CA ARG A 36 -4.76 -8.35 -7.93
C ARG A 36 -3.50 -9.15 -8.27
N LYS A 37 -2.84 -8.81 -9.38
CA LYS A 37 -1.58 -9.42 -9.83
C LYS A 37 -0.33 -8.74 -9.27
N LEU A 38 -0.46 -7.56 -8.66
CA LEU A 38 0.66 -6.77 -8.17
C LEU A 38 1.38 -7.52 -7.04
N GLU A 39 2.68 -7.75 -7.21
CA GLU A 39 3.54 -8.42 -6.24
C GLU A 39 4.46 -7.43 -5.53
N GLU A 40 4.98 -6.43 -6.24
CA GLU A 40 6.07 -5.57 -5.77
C GLU A 40 5.91 -4.14 -6.28
N VAL A 41 6.23 -3.17 -5.42
CA VAL A 41 6.32 -1.74 -5.78
C VAL A 41 7.74 -1.26 -5.49
N TYR A 42 8.47 -0.88 -6.54
CA TYR A 42 9.74 -0.17 -6.45
C TYR A 42 9.47 1.33 -6.55
N GLY A 43 8.99 1.89 -5.45
CA GLY A 43 8.54 3.27 -5.38
C GLY A 43 7.65 3.47 -4.16
N ARG A 44 6.66 4.36 -4.28
CA ARG A 44 5.77 4.74 -3.17
C ARG A 44 4.33 4.28 -3.41
N ILE A 45 3.63 3.95 -2.35
CA ILE A 45 2.16 3.76 -2.35
C ILE A 45 1.53 4.97 -1.66
N VAL A 46 0.62 5.65 -2.35
CA VAL A 46 0.01 6.90 -1.88
C VAL A 46 -1.52 6.80 -1.97
N ALA A 47 -2.19 6.85 -0.83
CA ALA A 47 -3.64 6.98 -0.70
C ALA A 47 -3.93 8.24 0.13
N SER A 48 -4.29 9.34 -0.51
CA SER A 48 -4.49 10.62 0.17
C SER A 48 -5.73 11.32 -0.34
N LYS A 49 -6.57 11.81 0.58
CA LYS A 49 -7.82 12.53 0.24
C LYS A 49 -8.70 11.77 -0.76
N THR A 50 -8.74 10.44 -0.65
CA THR A 50 -9.61 9.60 -1.48
C THR A 50 -10.99 9.46 -0.85
N ASN A 51 -11.99 9.17 -1.67
CA ASN A 51 -13.35 8.84 -1.23
C ASN A 51 -13.57 7.33 -1.05
N LEU A 52 -12.50 6.53 -1.13
CA LEU A 52 -12.57 5.08 -1.04
C LEU A 52 -12.95 4.63 0.37
N THR A 53 -13.78 3.59 0.45
CA THR A 53 -14.08 2.91 1.72
C THR A 53 -13.04 1.85 2.05
N GLU A 54 -12.39 1.30 1.04
CA GLU A 54 -11.40 0.23 1.16
C GLU A 54 -10.26 0.47 0.16
N LEU A 55 -9.06 0.02 0.50
CA LEU A 55 -7.95 -0.02 -0.46
C LEU A 55 -8.23 -1.11 -1.51
N PRO A 56 -7.82 -0.91 -2.78
CA PRO A 56 -7.96 -1.95 -3.81
C PRO A 56 -7.29 -3.25 -3.36
N GLU A 57 -7.89 -4.37 -3.74
CA GLU A 57 -7.33 -5.69 -3.40
C GLU A 57 -5.94 -5.87 -3.99
N MET A 58 -4.98 -6.21 -3.13
CA MET A 58 -3.59 -6.48 -3.50
C MET A 58 -3.09 -7.77 -2.82
N PRO A 59 -3.76 -8.92 -3.03
CA PRO A 59 -3.51 -10.16 -2.30
C PRO A 59 -2.09 -10.73 -2.49
N ARG A 60 -1.38 -10.30 -3.55
CA ARG A 60 -0.03 -10.75 -3.88
C ARG A 60 1.06 -9.75 -3.49
N LEU A 61 0.68 -8.53 -3.07
CA LEU A 61 1.63 -7.48 -2.76
C LEU A 61 2.41 -7.87 -1.50
N ARG A 62 3.71 -8.12 -1.70
CA ARG A 62 4.61 -8.62 -0.64
C ARG A 62 5.73 -7.65 -0.31
N LYS A 63 6.06 -6.72 -1.23
CA LYS A 63 7.22 -5.85 -1.12
C LYS A 63 6.93 -4.42 -1.58
N VAL A 64 7.42 -3.46 -0.80
CA VAL A 64 7.56 -2.06 -1.19
C VAL A 64 8.99 -1.63 -0.94
N GLU A 65 9.64 -1.05 -1.94
CA GLU A 65 11.01 -0.54 -1.83
C GLU A 65 11.07 0.92 -2.27
N TRP A 66 11.46 1.80 -1.36
CA TRP A 66 11.60 3.22 -1.60
C TRP A 66 12.97 3.71 -1.12
N LYS A 67 13.88 3.89 -2.08
CA LYS A 67 15.25 4.40 -1.85
C LYS A 67 15.42 5.86 -2.29
N GLY A 68 14.34 6.63 -2.29
CA GLY A 68 14.41 8.04 -2.66
C GLY A 68 14.91 8.87 -1.47
N LYS A 69 15.78 9.85 -1.74
CA LYS A 69 16.42 10.74 -0.76
C LYS A 69 15.48 11.72 -0.03
N SER A 70 14.17 11.51 -0.12
CA SER A 70 13.17 12.40 0.48
C SER A 70 12.74 11.86 1.84
N LYS A 71 12.35 12.76 2.75
CA LYS A 71 11.77 12.37 4.06
C LYS A 71 10.38 11.72 3.95
N HIS A 72 9.86 11.52 2.75
CA HIS A 72 8.53 10.96 2.54
C HIS A 72 8.50 9.45 2.75
N PRO A 73 7.41 8.92 3.32
CA PRO A 73 7.30 7.49 3.55
C PRO A 73 7.05 6.69 2.28
N ALA A 74 7.47 5.42 2.32
CA ALA A 74 7.22 4.46 1.25
C ALA A 74 5.72 4.17 1.07
N ILE A 75 4.97 4.11 2.17
CA ILE A 75 3.51 4.00 2.15
C ILE A 75 2.91 5.18 2.91
N PHE A 76 1.99 5.89 2.26
CA PHE A 76 1.34 7.09 2.78
C PHE A 76 -0.18 6.98 2.67
N ILE A 77 -0.88 6.91 3.80
CA ILE A 77 -2.35 6.80 3.87
C ILE A 77 -2.88 7.92 4.76
N LYS A 78 -3.36 9.01 4.16
CA LYS A 78 -3.70 10.22 4.91
C LYS A 78 -5.01 10.88 4.49
N HIS A 79 -5.79 11.37 5.45
CA HIS A 79 -7.00 12.16 5.17
C HIS A 79 -8.04 11.41 4.30
N ASN A 80 -8.17 10.09 4.45
CA ASN A 80 -9.22 9.31 3.79
C ASN A 80 -10.37 9.13 4.77
N TYR A 81 -11.34 10.03 4.73
CA TYR A 81 -12.42 10.12 5.73
C TYR A 81 -13.36 8.91 5.71
N ASN A 82 -13.49 8.25 4.56
CA ASN A 82 -14.37 7.10 4.39
C ASN A 82 -13.65 5.76 4.50
N LEU A 83 -12.31 5.75 4.57
CA LEU A 83 -11.52 4.52 4.57
C LEU A 83 -11.72 3.77 5.87
N LYS A 84 -12.18 2.53 5.78
CA LYS A 84 -12.49 1.63 6.90
C LYS A 84 -11.44 0.55 7.11
N SER A 85 -10.76 0.15 6.04
CA SER A 85 -9.87 -1.01 6.02
C SER A 85 -8.51 -0.71 5.39
N ILE A 86 -7.47 -1.36 5.93
CA ILE A 86 -6.14 -1.48 5.31
C ILE A 86 -5.74 -2.95 5.06
N GLN A 87 -6.70 -3.88 5.03
CA GLN A 87 -6.46 -5.32 4.88
C GLN A 87 -5.54 -5.67 3.69
N SER A 88 -5.67 -4.96 2.57
CA SER A 88 -4.83 -5.13 1.38
C SER A 88 -3.33 -4.96 1.63
N LEU A 89 -2.91 -4.35 2.74
CA LEU A 89 -1.50 -4.17 3.11
C LEU A 89 -0.98 -5.21 4.11
N SER A 90 -1.87 -5.99 4.74
CA SER A 90 -1.53 -6.98 5.79
C SER A 90 -0.51 -8.04 5.33
N ARG A 91 -0.44 -8.30 4.02
CA ARG A 91 0.44 -9.33 3.42
C ARG A 91 1.83 -8.80 3.04
N ILE A 92 2.09 -7.50 3.19
CA ILE A 92 3.41 -6.92 2.94
C ILE A 92 4.38 -7.43 4.00
N LYS A 93 5.40 -8.17 3.55
CA LYS A 93 6.44 -8.75 4.44
C LYS A 93 7.70 -7.91 4.47
N ASN A 94 7.97 -7.18 3.39
CA ASN A 94 9.21 -6.44 3.24
C ASN A 94 8.97 -4.99 2.81
N ILE A 95 9.34 -4.05 3.66
CA ILE A 95 9.38 -2.62 3.32
C ILE A 95 10.82 -2.16 3.45
N VAL A 96 11.45 -1.88 2.31
CA VAL A 96 12.84 -1.42 2.23
C VAL A 96 12.82 0.09 2.06
N VAL A 97 13.42 0.81 3.00
CA VAL A 97 13.61 2.27 2.90
C VAL A 97 15.06 2.64 3.15
N GLU A 98 15.46 3.81 2.65
CA GLU A 98 16.75 4.40 3.01
C GLU A 98 16.81 4.66 4.53
N GLU A 99 18.01 4.58 5.10
CA GLU A 99 18.24 4.81 6.52
C GLU A 99 17.73 6.20 6.94
N GLY A 100 17.07 6.28 8.10
CA GLY A 100 16.44 7.51 8.58
C GLY A 100 15.12 7.89 7.90
N SER A 101 14.68 7.19 6.86
CA SER A 101 13.37 7.41 6.23
C SER A 101 12.24 6.69 6.96
N LYS A 102 11.07 7.32 7.01
CA LYS A 102 9.86 6.70 7.56
C LYS A 102 9.36 5.62 6.60
N ALA A 103 9.05 4.42 7.07
CA ALA A 103 8.55 3.36 6.20
C ALA A 103 7.06 3.56 5.82
N VAL A 104 6.22 3.82 6.82
CA VAL A 104 4.76 3.92 6.66
C VAL A 104 4.24 5.08 7.49
N GLU A 105 3.30 5.83 6.94
CA GLU A 105 2.51 6.85 7.65
C GLU A 105 1.02 6.64 7.40
N ILE A 106 0.26 6.48 8.48
CA ILE A 106 -1.19 6.34 8.47
C ILE A 106 -1.74 7.37 9.47
N GLU A 107 -2.45 8.38 8.99
CA GLU A 107 -2.89 9.50 9.83
C GLU A 107 -4.21 10.11 9.31
N ASN A 108 -5.05 10.61 10.20
CA ASN A 108 -6.29 11.32 9.85
C ASN A 108 -7.24 10.50 8.96
N ASN A 109 -7.43 9.22 9.26
CA ASN A 109 -8.43 8.34 8.64
C ASN A 109 -9.47 7.96 9.72
N PRO A 110 -10.46 8.81 10.02
CA PRO A 110 -11.31 8.69 11.22
C PRO A 110 -12.17 7.42 11.30
N LEU A 111 -12.55 6.83 10.15
CA LEU A 111 -13.32 5.58 10.10
C LEU A 111 -12.45 4.32 10.00
N LEU A 112 -11.12 4.49 9.94
CA LEU A 112 -10.20 3.36 9.82
C LEU A 112 -10.12 2.60 11.13
N CYS A 113 -10.31 1.29 11.05
CA CYS A 113 -10.09 0.36 12.14
C CYS A 113 -9.32 -0.87 11.63
N ILE A 114 -8.83 -1.70 12.54
CA ILE A 114 -8.11 -2.93 12.23
C ILE A 114 -9.05 -4.12 12.43
N GLU A 115 -9.23 -4.92 11.39
CA GLU A 115 -10.02 -6.13 11.47
C GLU A 115 -9.32 -7.21 12.30
N PRO A 116 -10.06 -8.00 13.10
CA PRO A 116 -9.49 -9.08 13.91
C PRO A 116 -8.63 -10.07 13.11
N GLU A 117 -8.96 -10.30 11.84
CA GLU A 117 -8.27 -11.25 10.96
C GLU A 117 -6.84 -10.83 10.62
N ILE A 118 -6.54 -9.53 10.69
CA ILE A 118 -5.22 -8.98 10.31
C ILE A 118 -4.43 -8.39 11.47
N ILE A 119 -5.00 -8.36 12.67
CA ILE A 119 -4.37 -7.73 13.85
C ILE A 119 -3.00 -8.32 14.17
N GLU A 120 -2.85 -9.63 13.93
CA GLU A 120 -1.62 -10.36 14.20
C GLU A 120 -0.57 -10.25 13.08
N SER A 121 -0.91 -9.60 11.96
CA SER A 121 0.00 -9.43 10.83
C SER A 121 1.22 -8.57 11.19
N GLN A 122 2.36 -8.90 10.62
CA GLN A 122 3.61 -8.15 10.84
C GLN A 122 3.47 -6.68 10.45
N PHE A 123 2.71 -6.40 9.38
CA PHE A 123 2.45 -5.04 8.93
C PHE A 123 1.70 -4.23 9.99
N VAL A 124 0.56 -4.75 10.47
CA VAL A 124 -0.28 -4.05 11.47
C VAL A 124 0.48 -3.86 12.77
N LYS A 125 1.10 -4.93 13.29
CA LYS A 125 1.92 -4.88 14.50
C LYS A 125 3.03 -3.85 14.42
N LYS A 126 3.59 -3.56 13.24
CA LYS A 126 4.72 -2.62 13.10
C LYS A 126 4.29 -1.20 12.80
N TYR A 127 3.26 -1.01 11.97
CA TYR A 127 2.96 0.28 11.34
C TYR A 127 1.59 0.87 11.64
N ALA A 128 0.68 0.07 12.20
CA ALA A 128 -0.68 0.50 12.54
C ALA A 128 -0.95 0.48 14.05
N LYS A 129 0.11 0.48 14.87
CA LYS A 129 0.00 0.60 16.33
C LYS A 129 -0.70 1.93 16.68
N GLY A 130 -1.87 1.86 17.29
CA GLY A 130 -2.67 3.02 17.67
C GLY A 130 -3.97 3.20 16.87
N ILE A 131 -4.16 2.42 15.80
CA ILE A 131 -5.46 2.29 15.15
C ILE A 131 -6.30 1.29 15.97
N LYS A 132 -7.54 1.67 16.32
CA LYS A 132 -8.44 0.81 17.08
C LYS A 132 -8.83 -0.44 16.28
N MET A 133 -9.16 -1.51 16.98
CA MET A 133 -9.80 -2.67 16.37
C MET A 133 -11.21 -2.30 15.91
N CYS A 134 -11.70 -2.94 14.85
CA CYS A 134 -13.09 -2.78 14.42
C CYS A 134 -14.03 -3.42 15.45
N ASP A 135 -15.17 -2.77 15.70
CA ASP A 135 -16.25 -3.36 16.49
C ASP A 135 -16.91 -4.47 15.65
N LEU A 136 -17.15 -5.64 16.27
CA LEU A 136 -17.80 -6.80 15.66
C LEU A 136 -19.30 -6.59 15.47
#